data_AF-A0A132PGZ6-F1
#
_entry.id   AF-A0A132PGZ6-F1
#
_cell.length_a   1.000
_cell.length_b   1.000
_cell.length_c   1.000
_cell.angle_alpha   90.00
_cell.angle_beta   90.00
_cell.angle_gamma   90.00
#
_symmetry.space_group_name_H-M   'P 1'
#
loop_
_entity.id
_entity.type
_entity.pdbx_description
1 polymer ?
#
loop_
_entity_poly.entity_id
_entity_poly.type
_entity_poly.pdbx_seq_one_letter_code
_entity_poly.pdbx_strand_id
1 'polypeptide(L)'
;MSQSPAQGLIDEVAPGDIVALDRGTGERAYKVVHKESTASGFLITFEGNDGETFQNEIAAGTPVKRSLESKWESAQSPTPHAE
;
A
#
# COMPACT_ATOMS: atom_id res chain seq x y z
N MET A 1 -18.47 -1.09 -9.68
CA MET A 1 -18.24 -2.21 -8.75
C MET A 1 -17.60 -1.61 -7.52
N SER A 2 -18.30 -1.59 -6.38
CA SER A 2 -17.78 -0.99 -5.14
C SER A 2 -16.66 -1.88 -4.62
N GLN A 3 -15.41 -1.49 -4.81
CA GLN A 3 -14.30 -2.11 -4.09
C GLN A 3 -14.43 -1.73 -2.63
N SER A 4 -15.07 -2.60 -1.86
CA SER A 4 -14.93 -2.60 -0.42
C SER A 4 -13.43 -2.71 -0.11
N PRO A 5 -12.86 -1.88 0.77
CA PRO A 5 -11.48 -2.08 1.21
C PRO A 5 -11.39 -3.51 1.73
N ALA A 6 -10.57 -4.33 1.07
CA ALA A 6 -10.37 -5.70 1.52
C ALA A 6 -9.64 -5.59 2.85
N GLN A 7 -10.25 -6.08 3.92
CA GLN A 7 -9.55 -6.29 5.17
C GLN A 7 -8.60 -7.46 4.92
N GLY A 8 -7.29 -7.19 4.95
CA GLY A 8 -6.25 -8.18 4.71
C GLY A 8 -5.30 -8.27 5.89
N LEU A 9 -4.42 -9.25 5.87
CA LEU A 9 -3.33 -9.34 6.83
C LEU A 9 -2.09 -8.66 6.28
N ILE A 10 -1.26 -8.12 7.17
CA ILE A 10 0.05 -7.55 6.79
C ILE A 10 0.97 -8.59 6.13
N ASP A 11 0.73 -9.86 6.41
CA ASP A 11 1.37 -11.02 5.79
C ASP A 11 1.17 -11.05 4.27
N GLU A 12 0.00 -10.63 3.79
CA GLU A 12 -0.39 -10.63 2.38
C GLU A 12 0.03 -9.36 1.63
N VAL A 13 0.51 -8.34 2.35
CA VAL A 13 0.97 -7.09 1.77
C VAL A 13 2.28 -7.30 1.03
N ALA A 14 2.37 -6.74 -0.18
CA ALA A 14 3.54 -6.79 -1.03
C ALA A 14 4.00 -5.36 -1.40
N PRO A 15 5.29 -5.17 -1.77
CA PRO A 15 5.75 -3.94 -2.37
C PRO A 15 4.90 -3.56 -3.59
N GLY A 16 4.36 -2.34 -3.60
CA GLY A 16 3.39 -1.83 -4.56
C GLY A 16 2.00 -1.61 -3.96
N ASP A 17 1.59 -2.44 -3.00
CA ASP A 17 0.25 -2.37 -2.39
C ASP A 17 0.09 -1.08 -1.56
N ILE A 18 -1.14 -0.57 -1.51
CA ILE A 18 -1.50 0.63 -0.75
C ILE A 18 -2.25 0.20 0.51
N VAL A 19 -1.68 0.51 1.67
CA VAL A 19 -2.32 0.23 2.96
C VAL A 19 -2.75 1.51 3.65
N ALA A 20 -3.94 1.48 4.25
CA ALA A 20 -4.42 2.58 5.08
C ALA A 20 -3.94 2.37 6.53
N LEU A 21 -3.15 3.32 7.03
CA LEU A 21 -2.62 3.32 8.40
C LEU A 21 -3.11 4.58 9.12
N ASP A 22 -3.63 4.41 10.33
CA ASP A 22 -3.85 5.52 11.26
C ASP A 22 -2.60 5.68 12.13
N ARG A 23 -1.92 6.83 11.98
CA ARG A 23 -0.73 7.18 12.77
C ARG A 23 -1.03 8.30 13.77
N GLY A 24 -2.29 8.43 14.21
CA GLY A 24 -2.74 9.49 15.11
C GLY A 24 -3.07 10.84 14.46
N THR A 25 -2.90 10.98 13.14
CA THR A 25 -3.34 12.15 12.36
C THR A 25 -4.52 11.83 11.43
N GLY A 26 -5.15 10.68 11.65
CA GLY A 26 -6.19 10.10 10.81
C GLY A 26 -5.66 8.98 9.91
N GLU A 27 -6.59 8.15 9.44
CA GLU A 27 -6.32 7.08 8.49
C GLU A 27 -5.84 7.67 7.16
N ARG A 28 -4.60 7.33 6.77
CA ARG A 28 -3.98 7.75 5.51
C ARG A 28 -3.48 6.55 4.73
N ALA A 29 -3.58 6.65 3.41
CA ALA A 29 -3.08 5.63 2.51
C ALA A 29 -1.58 5.81 2.26
N TYR A 30 -0.82 4.73 2.38
CA TYR A 30 0.61 4.69 2.16
C TYR A 30 0.99 3.55 1.23
N LYS A 31 1.90 3.82 0.31
CA LYS A 31 2.43 2.81 -0.60
C LYS A 31 3.51 2.00 0.08
N VAL A 32 3.41 0.69 -0.03
CA VAL A 32 4.47 -0.21 0.44
C VAL A 32 5.59 -0.18 -0.60
N VAL A 33 6.76 0.31 -0.24
CA VAL A 33 7.93 0.31 -1.15
C VAL A 33 8.92 -0.80 -0.83
N HIS A 34 8.95 -1.24 0.43
CA HIS A 34 9.80 -2.32 0.90
C HIS A 34 9.11 -3.09 2.02
N LYS A 35 9.29 -4.41 2.08
CA LYS A 35 8.85 -5.26 3.19
C LYS A 35 9.95 -6.27 3.51
N GLU A 36 10.33 -6.33 4.77
CA GLU A 36 11.28 -7.31 5.31
C GLU A 36 10.61 -8.09 6.45
N SER A 37 10.83 -9.39 6.51
CA SER A 37 10.38 -10.24 7.62
C SER A 37 11.35 -10.16 8.80
N THR A 38 10.85 -9.84 9.98
CA THR A 38 11.62 -9.81 11.24
C THR A 38 11.23 -11.00 12.12
N ALA A 39 11.93 -11.18 13.25
CA ALA A 39 11.63 -12.27 14.19
C ALA A 39 10.20 -12.20 14.78
N SER A 40 9.59 -11.02 14.81
CA SER A 40 8.31 -10.75 15.46
C SER A 40 7.20 -10.34 14.48
N GLY A 41 7.52 -10.12 13.20
CA GLY A 41 6.57 -9.60 12.22
C GLY A 41 7.25 -9.14 10.95
N PHE A 42 6.91 -7.92 10.51
CA PHE A 42 7.42 -7.34 9.28
C PHE A 42 7.83 -5.88 9.50
N LEU A 43 9.04 -5.54 9.05
CA LEU A 43 9.49 -4.16 8.92
C LEU A 43 9.13 -3.68 7.52
N ILE A 44 8.21 -2.71 7.45
CA ILE A 44 7.68 -2.24 6.18
C ILE A 44 8.03 -0.77 6.00
N THR A 45 8.60 -0.47 4.84
CA THR A 45 8.84 0.90 4.41
C THR A 45 7.64 1.37 3.59
N PHE A 46 7.07 2.46 4.06
CA PHE A 46 5.91 3.13 3.49
C PHE A 46 6.34 4.45 2.85
N GLU A 47 5.74 4.77 1.71
CA GLU A 47 5.88 6.04 1.01
C GLU A 47 4.52 6.76 1.02
N GLY A 48 4.52 7.98 1.52
CA GLY A 48 3.36 8.88 1.49
C GLY A 48 3.24 9.58 0.14
N ASN A 49 2.09 10.22 -0.10
CA ASN A 49 1.83 10.96 -1.36
C ASN A 49 2.80 12.13 -1.59
N ASP A 50 3.44 12.66 -0.55
CA ASP A 50 4.45 13.71 -0.66
C ASP A 50 5.83 13.17 -1.10
N GLY A 51 5.98 11.85 -1.23
CA GLY A 51 7.27 11.17 -1.44
C GLY A 51 8.06 10.95 -0.15
N GLU A 52 7.49 11.30 1.00
CA GLU A 52 8.07 11.00 2.31
C GLU A 52 8.07 9.48 2.57
N THR A 53 9.23 8.92 2.90
CA THR A 53 9.35 7.51 3.26
C THR A 53 9.58 7.33 4.75
N PHE A 54 8.88 6.39 5.37
CA PHE A 54 9.11 5.99 6.76
C PHE A 54 9.02 4.48 6.91
N GLN A 55 9.67 3.95 7.94
CA GLN A 55 9.60 2.54 8.29
C GLN A 55 8.68 2.35 9.49
N ASN A 56 7.89 1.28 9.46
CA ASN A 56 7.06 0.89 10.58
C ASN A 56 7.12 -0.63 10.75
N GLU A 57 7.38 -1.08 11.98
CA GLU A 57 7.35 -2.49 12.32
C GLU A 57 5.92 -2.89 12.70
N ILE A 58 5.42 -3.92 12.05
CA ILE A 58 4.05 -4.40 12.23
C ILE A 58 4.12 -5.90 12.54
N ALA A 59 3.48 -6.31 13.64
CA ALA A 59 3.42 -7.72 14.02
C ALA A 59 2.72 -8.55 12.94
N ALA A 60 3.20 -9.77 12.70
CA ALA A 60 2.52 -10.70 11.81
C ALA A 60 1.08 -10.97 12.28
N GLY A 61 0.17 -11.20 11.34
CA GLY A 61 -1.26 -11.35 11.62
C GLY A 61 -1.98 -10.03 11.97
N THR A 62 -1.29 -8.88 11.92
CA THR A 62 -1.96 -7.59 12.14
C THR A 62 -2.94 -7.32 10.99
N PRO A 63 -4.23 -7.06 11.30
CA PRO A 63 -5.20 -6.69 10.29
C PRO A 63 -4.90 -5.30 9.75
N VAL A 64 -4.80 -5.19 8.44
CA VAL A 64 -4.61 -3.92 7.73
C VAL A 64 -5.71 -3.71 6.70
N LYS A 65 -6.08 -2.45 6.51
CA LYS A 65 -6.96 -2.08 5.40
C LYS A 65 -6.10 -1.94 4.15
N ARG A 66 -6.14 -2.96 3.30
CA ARG A 66 -5.50 -2.90 1.99
C ARG A 66 -6.48 -2.35 0.97
N SER A 67 -6.01 -1.37 0.23
CA SER A 67 -6.67 -0.92 -0.99
C SER A 67 -5.98 -1.62 -2.13
N LEU A 68 -6.51 -2.79 -2.51
CA LEU A 68 -6.16 -3.44 -3.78
C LEU A 68 -6.33 -2.38 -4.86
N GLU A 69 -5.23 -1.99 -5.48
CA GLU A 69 -5.19 -1.03 -6.56
C GLU A 69 -6.15 -1.50 -7.67
N SER A 70 -7.40 -1.02 -7.69
CA SER A 70 -7.94 -0.68 -9.01
C SER A 70 -7.21 0.57 -9.41
N LYS A 71 -6.10 0.31 -10.09
CA LYS A 71 -5.41 1.24 -10.95
C LYS A 71 -4.75 2.38 -10.16
N TRP A 72 -3.46 2.20 -9.92
CA TRP A 72 -2.56 3.19 -10.51
C TRP A 72 -3.00 3.31 -11.97
N GLU A 73 -3.82 4.32 -12.28
CA GLU A 73 -4.19 4.64 -13.64
C GLU A 73 -2.92 5.14 -14.31
N SER A 74 -2.10 4.21 -14.79
CA SER A 74 -1.40 4.45 -16.04
C SER A 74 -2.50 4.77 -17.06
N ALA A 75 -2.84 6.05 -17.17
CA ALA A 75 -3.24 6.59 -18.45
C ALA A 75 -2.04 6.35 -19.37
N GLN A 76 -1.93 5.12 -19.89
CA GLN A 76 -1.12 4.85 -21.04
C GLN A 76 -1.75 5.76 -22.11
N SER A 77 -1.11 6.89 -22.41
CA SER A 77 -1.59 7.80 -23.44
C SER A 77 -1.87 6.96 -24.67
N PRO A 78 -3.11 6.91 -25.17
CA PRO A 78 -3.39 6.24 -26.42
C PRO A 78 -2.54 6.98 -27.45
N THR A 79 -1.48 6.35 -27.94
CA THR A 79 -0.70 6.91 -29.04
C THR A 79 -1.66 6.94 -30.22
N PRO A 80 -2.09 8.11 -30.72
CA PRO A 80 -2.89 8.12 -31.92
C PRO A 80 -1.95 7.74 -33.06
N HIS A 81 -2.06 6.52 -33.56
CA HIS A 81 -1.51 6.17 -34.86
C HIS A 81 -2.38 6.89 -35.88
N ALA A 82 -2.00 8.11 -36.27
CA ALA A 82 -2.54 8.74 -37.45
C ALA A 82 -1.81 8.13 -38.65
N GLU A 83 -2.59 7.50 -39.54
CA GLU A 83 -2.18 7.02 -40.86
C GLU A 83 -1.79 8.18 -41.79
#